data_AF-A0A512U7R6-F1
#
_entry.id   AF-A0A512U7R6-F1
#
_cell.length_a   1.000
_cell.length_b   1.000
_cell.length_c   1.000
_cell.angle_alpha   90.00
_cell.angle_beta   90.00
_cell.angle_gamma   90.00
#
_symmetry.space_group_name_H-M   'P 1'
#
loop_
_entity.id
_entity.type
_entity.pdbx_description
1 polymer ?
#
loop_
_entity_poly.entity_id
_entity_poly.type
_entity_poly.pdbx_seq_one_letter_code
_entity_poly.pdbx_strand_id
1 'polypeptide(L)'
;MDTADVEASKMYISYNNIHQLCQETSEKIKAFKPDLIIAIGGGGFIPARMLRTFLKEPGQPNIRIMAIILSLYEDIGTVGTQVETVGTQVVRTQWIDYAQSKVNLVNKNILIIDEVDDTRTTLHYAVSELKKDVVEQAAALGADPKDTKFGIFVLHDKVKTKKTCSMTS
;
A
#
# COMPACT_ATOMS: atom_id res chain seq x y z
N MET A 1 14.81 14.30 24.00
CA MET A 1 13.56 15.08 23.92
C MET A 1 12.73 14.66 25.09
N ASP A 2 12.33 15.61 25.93
CA ASP A 2 11.44 15.31 27.05
C ASP A 2 10.04 14.99 26.51
N THR A 3 9.24 14.24 27.26
CA THR A 3 7.90 13.79 26.83
C THR A 3 6.96 14.95 26.47
N ALA A 4 7.15 16.11 27.10
CA ALA A 4 6.44 17.35 26.78
C ALA A 4 6.77 17.91 25.37
N ASP A 5 8.01 17.78 24.90
CA ASP A 5 8.42 18.24 23.57
C ASP A 5 7.83 17.38 22.44
N VAL A 6 7.62 16.10 22.72
CA VAL A 6 6.99 15.16 21.76
C VAL A 6 5.51 15.48 21.59
N GLU A 7 4.77 15.78 22.66
CA GLU A 7 3.37 16.20 22.57
C GLU A 7 3.22 17.54 21.83
N ALA A 8 4.09 18.51 22.09
CA ALA A 8 4.05 19.83 21.46
C ALA A 8 4.32 19.79 19.93
N SER A 9 4.97 18.73 19.43
CA SER A 9 5.31 18.55 18.01
C SER A 9 4.37 17.61 17.26
N LYS A 10 3.33 17.07 17.90
CA LYS A 10 2.34 16.22 17.24
C LYS A 10 1.44 17.03 16.32
N MET A 11 1.30 16.54 15.09
CA MET A 11 0.34 17.06 14.13
C MET A 11 -0.97 16.27 14.24
N TYR A 12 -2.06 16.94 14.55
CA TYR A 12 -3.39 16.35 14.60
C TYR A 12 -4.12 16.59 13.28
N ILE A 13 -4.48 15.51 12.60
CA ILE A 13 -5.14 15.55 11.29
C ILE A 13 -6.64 15.28 11.46
N SER A 14 -7.48 16.19 10.97
CA SER A 14 -8.93 16.00 10.99
C SER A 14 -9.43 15.18 9.81
N TYR A 15 -10.60 14.55 9.95
CA TYR A 15 -11.27 13.85 8.84
C TYR A 15 -11.53 14.76 7.63
N ASN A 16 -11.87 16.04 7.86
CA ASN A 16 -12.09 17.00 6.79
C ASN A 16 -10.80 17.27 6.00
N ASN A 17 -9.65 17.32 6.69
CA ASN A 17 -8.37 17.47 6.02
C ASN A 17 -8.04 16.24 5.16
N ILE A 18 -8.26 15.02 5.66
CA ILE A 18 -8.09 13.78 4.86
C ILE A 18 -8.99 13.82 3.62
N HIS A 19 -10.25 14.20 3.79
CA HIS A 19 -11.21 14.29 2.69
C HIS A 19 -10.78 15.28 1.61
N GLN A 20 -10.29 16.47 2.01
CA GLN A 20 -9.76 17.49 1.10
C GLN A 20 -8.51 17.01 0.36
N LEU A 21 -7.56 16.37 1.05
CA LEU A 21 -6.37 15.80 0.43
C LEU A 21 -6.72 14.74 -0.62
N CYS A 22 -7.68 13.86 -0.32
CA CYS A 22 -8.21 12.90 -1.28
C CYS A 22 -8.88 13.60 -2.49
N GLN A 23 -9.63 14.68 -2.25
CA GLN A 23 -10.29 15.45 -3.31
C GLN A 23 -9.26 16.08 -4.25
N GLU A 24 -8.29 16.81 -3.71
CA GLU A 24 -7.26 17.54 -4.47
C GLU A 24 -6.37 16.60 -5.29
N THR A 25 -6.09 15.41 -4.76
CA THR A 25 -5.22 14.43 -5.44
C THR A 25 -5.97 13.58 -6.47
N SER A 26 -7.31 13.54 -6.39
CA SER A 26 -8.14 12.63 -7.20
C SER A 26 -7.91 12.78 -8.71
N GLU A 27 -7.78 14.00 -9.22
CA GLU A 27 -7.57 14.24 -10.66
C GLU A 27 -6.24 13.65 -11.17
N LYS A 28 -5.17 13.73 -10.38
CA LYS A 28 -3.89 13.07 -10.71
C LYS A 28 -4.04 11.55 -10.70
N ILE A 29 -4.82 11.02 -9.77
CA ILE A 29 -5.07 9.58 -9.66
C ILE A 29 -5.97 9.08 -10.81
N LYS A 30 -6.93 9.88 -11.28
CA LYS A 30 -7.72 9.55 -12.48
C LYS A 30 -6.85 9.36 -13.72
N ALA A 31 -5.77 10.13 -13.86
CA ALA A 31 -4.82 9.96 -14.96
C ALA A 31 -4.10 8.59 -14.91
N PHE A 32 -3.89 8.03 -13.71
CA PHE A 32 -3.38 6.66 -13.53
C PHE A 32 -4.41 5.58 -13.92
N LYS A 33 -5.71 5.91 -13.98
CA LYS A 33 -6.81 5.01 -14.36
C LYS A 33 -6.83 3.70 -13.56
N PRO A 34 -6.95 3.77 -12.22
CA PRO A 34 -6.93 2.57 -11.38
C PRO A 34 -8.13 1.65 -11.64
N ASP A 35 -7.85 0.37 -11.86
CA ASP A 35 -8.85 -0.70 -12.00
C ASP A 35 -9.26 -1.29 -10.63
N LEU A 36 -8.35 -1.26 -9.67
CA LEU A 36 -8.49 -1.84 -8.33
C LEU A 36 -7.76 -0.97 -7.32
N ILE A 37 -8.39 -0.78 -6.15
CA ILE A 37 -7.73 -0.20 -4.99
C ILE A 37 -7.39 -1.32 -4.01
N ILE A 38 -6.16 -1.32 -3.50
CA ILE A 38 -5.72 -2.16 -2.39
C ILE A 38 -5.37 -1.24 -1.22
N ALA A 39 -6.17 -1.28 -0.16
CA ALA A 39 -5.94 -0.50 1.05
C ALA A 39 -5.15 -1.34 2.06
N ILE A 40 -4.06 -0.78 2.56
CA ILE A 40 -3.28 -1.36 3.65
C ILE A 40 -4.00 -1.08 4.97
N GLY A 41 -4.06 -2.10 5.83
CA GLY A 41 -4.85 -2.14 7.05
C GLY A 41 -4.54 -1.02 8.04
N GLY A 42 -5.56 -0.60 8.78
CA GLY A 42 -5.47 0.47 9.78
C GLY A 42 -5.62 1.85 9.16
N GLY A 43 -4.57 2.33 8.47
CA GLY A 43 -4.50 3.69 7.95
C GLY A 43 -5.10 3.90 6.56
N GLY A 44 -4.96 2.92 5.66
CA GLY A 44 -5.40 3.05 4.26
C GLY A 44 -6.91 2.99 4.02
N PHE A 45 -7.72 2.49 4.97
CA PHE A 45 -9.14 2.22 4.74
C PHE A 45 -9.99 3.49 4.53
N ILE A 46 -9.81 4.49 5.40
CA ILE A 46 -10.51 5.77 5.32
C ILE A 46 -10.17 6.51 4.02
N PRO A 47 -8.89 6.80 3.70
CA PRO A 47 -8.54 7.48 2.46
C PRO A 47 -8.97 6.69 1.23
N ALA A 48 -8.88 5.35 1.21
CA ALA A 48 -9.37 4.55 0.09
C ALA A 48 -10.88 4.73 -0.15
N ARG A 49 -11.68 4.71 0.93
CA ARG A 49 -13.13 4.91 0.80
C ARG A 49 -13.47 6.33 0.37
N MET A 50 -12.82 7.35 0.93
CA MET A 50 -13.03 8.75 0.54
C MET A 50 -12.66 8.97 -0.92
N LEU A 51 -11.46 8.55 -1.32
CA LEU A 51 -10.94 8.70 -2.68
C LEU A 51 -11.84 8.04 -3.73
N ARG A 52 -12.39 6.84 -3.44
CA ARG A 52 -13.32 6.16 -4.37
C ARG A 52 -14.51 7.02 -4.76
N THR A 53 -14.99 7.92 -3.89
CA THR A 53 -16.07 8.86 -4.23
C THR A 53 -15.62 9.83 -5.32
N PHE A 54 -14.40 10.34 -5.25
CA PHE A 54 -13.87 11.31 -6.22
C PHE A 54 -13.42 10.68 -7.53
N LEU A 55 -13.06 9.39 -7.52
CA LEU A 55 -12.72 8.63 -8.72
C LEU A 55 -13.95 8.13 -9.50
N LYS A 56 -15.16 8.38 -8.99
CA LYS A 56 -16.40 7.93 -9.62
C LYS A 56 -16.72 8.80 -10.84
N GLU A 57 -16.77 8.18 -12.01
CA GLU A 57 -17.23 8.82 -13.24
C GLU A 57 -18.67 8.37 -13.61
N PRO A 58 -19.49 9.25 -14.22
CA PRO A 58 -20.81 8.88 -14.72
C PRO A 58 -20.75 7.69 -15.69
N GLY A 59 -21.63 6.71 -15.52
CA GLY A 59 -21.70 5.53 -16.38
C GLY A 59 -20.64 4.45 -16.13
N GLN A 60 -19.65 4.67 -15.26
CA GLN A 60 -18.68 3.64 -14.89
C GLN A 60 -19.06 2.93 -13.58
N PRO A 61 -18.72 1.65 -13.37
CA PRO A 61 -18.89 1.00 -12.06
C PRO A 61 -17.98 1.61 -11.00
N ASN A 62 -18.28 1.37 -9.72
CA ASN A 62 -17.38 1.78 -8.64
C ASN A 62 -16.12 0.90 -8.66
N ILE A 63 -14.95 1.52 -8.46
CA ILE A 63 -13.69 0.79 -8.31
C ILE A 63 -13.77 -0.09 -7.05
N ARG A 64 -13.39 -1.36 -7.18
CA ARG A 64 -13.35 -2.30 -6.05
C ARG A 64 -12.22 -1.92 -5.09
N ILE A 65 -12.47 -2.07 -3.80
CA ILE A 65 -11.46 -1.87 -2.74
C ILE A 65 -11.24 -3.22 -2.08
N MET A 66 -9.99 -3.70 -2.08
CA MET A 66 -9.55 -4.87 -1.33
C MET A 66 -8.70 -4.43 -0.15
N ALA A 67 -8.77 -5.15 0.95
CA ALA A 67 -8.02 -4.84 2.17
C ALA A 67 -6.95 -5.90 2.40
N ILE A 68 -5.71 -5.46 2.64
CA ILE A 68 -4.60 -6.31 3.07
C ILE A 68 -4.09 -5.83 4.42
N ILE A 69 -3.62 -6.74 5.27
CA ILE A 69 -2.97 -6.42 6.55
C ILE A 69 -1.65 -7.16 6.58
N LEU A 70 -0.57 -6.40 6.78
CA LEU A 70 0.78 -6.92 6.91
C LEU A 70 1.25 -6.72 8.35
N SER A 71 1.85 -7.75 8.92
CA SER A 71 2.61 -7.64 10.16
C SER A 71 4.09 -7.72 9.85
N LEU A 72 4.84 -6.72 10.30
CA LEU A 72 6.29 -6.66 10.17
C LEU A 72 6.90 -7.09 11.50
N TYR A 73 7.63 -8.20 11.49
CA TYR A 73 8.38 -8.66 12.65
C TYR A 73 9.87 -8.37 12.42
N GLU A 74 10.47 -7.66 13.36
CA GLU A 74 11.92 -7.63 13.47
C GLU A 74 12.34 -8.98 14.09
N ASP A 75 13.19 -9.72 13.38
CA ASP A 75 13.75 -10.97 13.90
C ASP A 75 14.73 -10.61 15.03
N ILE A 76 14.22 -10.55 16.27
CA ILE A 76 15.05 -10.31 17.45
C ILE A 76 15.67 -11.67 17.78
N GLY A 77 16.85 -11.90 17.23
CA GLY A 77 17.53 -13.19 17.18
C GLY A 77 17.30 -14.10 18.39
N THR A 78 16.67 -15.25 18.15
CA THR A 78 16.83 -16.40 19.04
C THR A 78 18.27 -16.87 18.96
N VAL A 79 18.99 -16.68 20.05
CA VAL A 79 20.35 -17.18 20.31
C VAL A 79 20.46 -18.65 19.88
N GLY A 80 21.18 -18.94 18.78
CA GLY A 80 21.35 -20.32 18.33
C GLY A 80 21.98 -20.52 16.94
N THR A 81 23.30 -20.29 16.83
CA THR A 81 24.23 -21.02 15.93
C THR A 81 23.91 -21.23 14.44
N GLN A 82 23.10 -20.40 13.78
CA GLN A 82 23.00 -20.38 12.31
C GLN A 82 22.97 -18.95 11.78
N VAL A 83 23.66 -18.74 10.65
CA VAL A 83 23.95 -17.45 10.00
C VAL A 83 22.77 -16.48 10.11
N GLU A 84 22.97 -15.40 10.88
CA GLU A 84 21.99 -14.33 11.09
C GLU A 84 21.64 -13.68 9.75
N THR A 85 20.49 -14.04 9.18
CA THR A 85 19.87 -13.24 8.12
C THR A 85 19.12 -12.12 8.83
N VAL A 86 19.79 -11.00 9.07
CA VAL A 86 19.15 -9.76 9.53
C VAL A 86 18.13 -9.35 8.46
N GLY A 87 16.86 -9.68 8.67
CA GLY A 87 15.78 -9.39 7.74
C GLY A 87 14.46 -9.25 8.48
N THR A 88 13.72 -8.18 8.21
CA THR A 88 12.35 -8.04 8.68
C THR A 88 11.50 -9.13 8.01
N GLN A 89 10.93 -10.03 8.82
CA GLN A 89 9.98 -11.03 8.33
C GLN A 89 8.61 -10.38 8.12
N VAL A 90 7.99 -10.66 6.98
CA VAL A 90 6.67 -10.13 6.63
C VAL A 90 5.64 -11.24 6.73
N VAL A 91 4.60 -11.00 7.51
CA VAL A 91 3.47 -11.91 7.64
C VAL A 91 2.24 -11.30 6.98
N ARG A 92 1.65 -12.01 6.02
CA ARG A 92 0.37 -11.67 5.38
C ARG A 92 -0.79 -12.00 6.33
N THR A 93 -0.99 -11.17 7.36
CA THR A 93 -2.01 -11.38 8.40
C THR A 93 -3.43 -11.44 7.83
N GLN A 94 -3.72 -10.57 6.87
CA GLN A 94 -4.93 -10.64 6.05
C GLN A 94 -4.54 -10.38 4.61
N TRP A 95 -4.97 -11.27 3.72
CA TRP A 95 -4.63 -11.18 2.31
C TRP A 95 -5.85 -11.34 1.41
N ILE A 96 -5.68 -11.05 0.13
CA ILE A 96 -6.75 -11.18 -0.86
C ILE A 96 -6.95 -12.66 -1.17
N ASP A 97 -8.14 -13.18 -0.91
CA ASP A 97 -8.58 -14.45 -1.49
C ASP A 97 -9.05 -14.20 -2.93
N TYR A 98 -8.15 -14.42 -3.88
CA TYR A 98 -8.42 -14.18 -5.31
C TYR A 98 -9.51 -15.11 -5.87
N ALA A 99 -9.60 -16.34 -5.37
CA ALA A 99 -10.58 -17.33 -5.82
C ALA A 99 -12.00 -16.94 -5.37
N GLN A 100 -12.16 -16.60 -4.09
CA GLN A 100 -13.46 -16.20 -3.54
C GLN A 100 -13.90 -14.83 -4.06
N SER A 101 -12.99 -13.86 -4.12
CA SER A 101 -13.31 -12.48 -4.52
C SER A 101 -13.47 -12.28 -6.04
N LYS A 102 -13.01 -13.26 -6.84
CA LYS A 102 -12.94 -13.17 -8.31
C LYS A 102 -12.20 -11.89 -8.75
N VAL A 103 -11.14 -11.54 -8.02
CA VAL A 103 -10.24 -10.43 -8.33
C VAL A 103 -9.04 -11.02 -9.07
N ASN A 104 -8.62 -10.33 -10.13
CA ASN A 104 -7.41 -10.63 -10.88
C ASN A 104 -6.54 -9.36 -10.91
N LEU A 105 -5.24 -9.52 -10.68
CA LEU A 105 -4.28 -8.42 -10.72
C LEU A 105 -3.61 -8.24 -12.09
N VAL A 106 -3.68 -9.24 -12.97
CA VAL A 106 -2.98 -9.26 -14.26
C VAL A 106 -3.56 -8.22 -15.23
N ASN A 107 -2.69 -7.45 -15.90
CA ASN A 107 -3.04 -6.40 -16.86
C ASN A 107 -3.90 -5.27 -16.27
N LYS A 108 -3.74 -5.00 -14.98
CA LYS A 108 -4.51 -3.99 -14.23
C LYS A 108 -3.63 -2.86 -13.70
N ASN A 109 -4.23 -1.68 -13.56
CA ASN A 109 -3.66 -0.58 -12.80
C ASN A 109 -4.12 -0.70 -11.34
N ILE A 110 -3.21 -1.09 -10.46
CA ILE A 110 -3.47 -1.33 -9.04
C ILE A 110 -3.02 -0.12 -8.23
N LEU A 111 -3.96 0.54 -7.53
CA LEU A 111 -3.64 1.65 -6.63
C LEU A 111 -3.57 1.15 -5.19
N ILE A 112 -2.37 1.18 -4.62
CA ILE A 112 -2.12 0.85 -3.21
C ILE A 112 -2.28 2.13 -2.38
N ILE A 113 -3.05 2.05 -1.29
CA ILE A 113 -3.36 3.20 -0.44
C ILE A 113 -2.98 2.92 1.01
N ASP A 114 -2.26 3.88 1.61
CA ASP A 114 -1.95 3.93 3.03
C ASP A 114 -2.05 5.38 3.55
N GLU A 115 -1.98 5.62 4.86
CA GLU A 115 -2.02 6.98 5.42
C GLU A 115 -0.66 7.68 5.40
N VAL A 116 0.43 6.94 5.65
CA VAL A 116 1.76 7.55 5.82
C VAL A 116 2.88 6.69 5.22
N ASP A 117 3.76 7.32 4.43
CA ASP A 117 5.09 6.76 4.12
C ASP A 117 6.10 7.30 5.14
N ASP A 118 6.41 6.48 6.16
CA ASP A 118 7.42 6.80 7.17
C ASP A 118 8.82 6.31 6.76
N THR A 119 9.13 5.02 6.96
CA THR A 119 10.42 4.41 6.58
C THR A 119 10.41 3.74 5.21
N ARG A 120 9.26 3.75 4.51
CA ARG A 120 8.96 3.00 3.27
C ARG A 120 8.95 1.47 3.39
N THR A 121 9.11 0.92 4.59
CA THR A 121 9.17 -0.53 4.81
C THR A 121 7.84 -1.22 4.46
N THR A 122 6.72 -0.75 5.01
CA THR A 122 5.38 -1.33 4.74
C THR A 122 5.02 -1.32 3.27
N LEU A 123 5.18 -0.17 2.60
CA LEU A 123 4.90 -0.01 1.17
C LEU A 123 5.79 -0.91 0.31
N HIS A 124 7.09 -0.97 0.62
CA HIS A 124 8.03 -1.84 -0.09
C HIS A 124 7.58 -3.30 -0.04
N TYR A 125 7.18 -3.78 1.13
CA TYR A 125 6.74 -5.15 1.31
C TYR A 125 5.37 -5.42 0.68
N ALA A 126 4.41 -4.51 0.81
CA ALA A 126 3.11 -4.64 0.15
C ALA A 126 3.28 -4.77 -1.37
N VAL A 127 4.08 -3.90 -1.99
CA VAL A 127 4.37 -3.96 -3.43
C VAL A 127 5.10 -5.25 -3.80
N SER A 128 6.10 -5.66 -3.02
CA SER A 128 6.88 -6.86 -3.31
C SER A 128 6.04 -8.13 -3.24
N GLU A 129 5.17 -8.24 -2.24
CA GLU A 129 4.25 -9.37 -2.08
C GLU A 129 3.17 -9.40 -3.18
N LEU A 130 2.58 -8.25 -3.51
CA LEU A 130 1.62 -8.17 -4.62
C LEU A 130 2.25 -8.48 -5.97
N LYS A 131 3.52 -8.12 -6.20
CA LYS A 131 4.25 -8.52 -7.41
C LYS A 131 4.44 -10.03 -7.52
N LYS A 132 4.67 -10.73 -6.41
CA LYS A 132 4.74 -12.21 -6.40
C LYS A 132 3.40 -12.81 -6.84
N ASP A 133 2.29 -12.28 -6.33
CA ASP A 133 0.95 -12.74 -6.71
C ASP A 133 0.64 -12.47 -8.19
N VAL A 134 1.08 -11.32 -8.73
CA VAL A 134 0.96 -11.01 -10.16
C VAL A 134 1.75 -12.01 -10.99
N VAL A 135 2.99 -12.35 -10.61
CA VAL A 135 3.80 -13.33 -11.33
C VAL A 135 3.11 -14.70 -11.37
N GLU A 136 2.57 -15.15 -10.24
CA GLU A 136 1.84 -16.43 -10.16
C GLU A 136 0.58 -16.42 -11.04
N GLN A 137 -0.24 -15.38 -10.94
CA GLN A 137 -1.47 -15.24 -11.74
C GLN A 137 -1.15 -15.09 -13.24
N ALA A 138 -0.10 -14.34 -13.60
CA ALA A 138 0.30 -14.12 -14.99
C ALA A 138 0.80 -15.42 -15.63
N ALA A 139 1.59 -16.21 -14.89
CA ALA A 139 2.04 -17.52 -15.36
C ALA A 139 0.87 -18.47 -15.65
N ALA A 140 -0.16 -18.47 -14.79
CA ALA A 140 -1.36 -19.28 -15.00
C ALA A 140 -2.20 -18.85 -16.22
N LEU A 141 -2.07 -17.58 -16.66
CA LEU A 141 -2.85 -17.00 -17.77
C LEU A 141 -2.04 -16.80 -19.06
N GLY A 142 -0.73 -17.10 -19.06
CA GLY A 142 0.16 -16.85 -20.20
C GLY A 142 0.34 -15.36 -20.52
N ALA A 143 0.26 -14.48 -19.51
CA ALA A 143 0.41 -13.03 -19.65
C ALA A 143 1.79 -12.54 -19.17
N ASP A 144 2.18 -11.31 -19.54
CA ASP A 144 3.39 -10.67 -19.01
C ASP A 144 3.08 -10.00 -17.66
N PRO A 145 3.72 -10.40 -16.55
CA PRO A 145 3.51 -9.74 -15.25
C PRO A 145 3.87 -8.24 -15.24
N LYS A 146 4.63 -7.74 -16.21
CA LYS A 146 5.00 -6.32 -16.34
C LYS A 146 3.84 -5.43 -16.80
N ASP A 147 2.80 -6.01 -17.38
CA ASP A 147 1.63 -5.26 -17.82
C ASP A 147 0.75 -4.79 -16.65
N THR A 148 0.92 -5.39 -15.46
CA THR A 148 0.32 -4.88 -14.22
C THR A 148 1.11 -3.69 -13.70
N LYS A 149 0.44 -2.55 -13.53
CA LYS A 149 1.04 -1.30 -13.05
C LYS A 149 0.62 -1.04 -11.62
N PHE A 150 1.58 -0.68 -10.76
CA PHE A 150 1.32 -0.28 -9.39
C PHE A 150 1.47 1.23 -9.23
N GLY A 151 0.45 1.86 -8.66
CA GLY A 151 0.48 3.22 -8.15
C GLY A 151 0.38 3.21 -6.64
N ILE A 152 0.98 4.19 -5.97
CA ILE A 152 0.91 4.35 -4.52
C ILE A 152 0.33 5.73 -4.21
N PHE A 153 -0.64 5.76 -3.31
CA PHE A 153 -1.16 6.99 -2.72
C PHE A 153 -1.03 6.93 -1.21
N VAL A 154 -0.34 7.93 -0.64
CA VAL A 154 -0.29 8.18 0.79
C VAL A 154 -0.73 9.61 1.08
N LEU A 155 -1.35 9.85 2.23
CA LEU A 155 -1.72 11.20 2.62
C LEU A 155 -0.49 12.03 2.99
N HIS A 156 0.48 11.41 3.67
CA HIS A 156 1.70 12.08 4.12
C HIS A 156 2.94 11.25 3.78
N ASP A 157 3.87 11.80 3.01
CA ASP A 157 5.22 11.24 2.85
C ASP A 157 6.19 12.03 3.74
N LYS A 158 6.75 11.36 4.76
CA LYS A 158 7.71 12.00 5.65
C LYS A 158 9.06 12.17 4.94
N VAL A 159 9.51 13.43 4.87
CA VAL A 159 10.81 13.80 4.30
C VAL A 159 11.93 13.40 5.26
N LYS A 160 12.35 12.14 5.18
CA LYS A 160 13.46 11.56 5.92
C LYS A 160 14.10 10.40 5.15
N THR A 161 15.29 9.98 5.55
CA THR A 161 15.96 8.82 4.96
C THR A 161 15.10 7.58 5.09
N LYS A 162 14.88 6.89 3.97
CA LYS A 162 14.06 5.68 3.89
C LYS A 162 14.95 4.46 4.10
N LYS A 163 14.48 3.48 4.88
CA LYS A 163 15.25 2.26 5.20
C LYS A 163 15.42 1.36 3.98
N THR A 164 14.43 1.37 3.07
CA THR A 164 14.40 0.54 1.87
C THR A 164 14.75 1.39 0.66
N CYS A 165 16.02 1.80 0.55
CA CYS A 165 16.53 2.45 -0.66
C CYS A 165 17.98 2.02 -0.92
N SER A 166 18.13 0.81 -1.47
CA SER A 166 19.26 0.42 -2.32
C SER A 166 18.73 -0.40 -3.49
N MET A 167 18.00 0.25 -4.39
CA MET A 167 17.88 -0.22 -5.77
C MET A 167 18.23 0.95 -6.67
N THR A 168 19.52 1.12 -6.90
CA THR A 168 20.07 1.94 -7.97
C THR A 168 19.78 1.30 -9.32
N SER A 169 19.32 2.16 -10.23
CA SER A 169 19.42 2.10 -11.70
C SER A 169 18.53 1.11 -12.45
#